data_AF-A0A8J3YYJ2-F1
#
_entry.id   AF-A0A8J3YYJ2-F1
#
_cell.length_a   1.000
_cell.length_b   1.000
_cell.length_c   1.000
_cell.angle_alpha   90.00
_cell.angle_beta   90.00
_cell.angle_gamma   90.00
#
_symmetry.space_group_name_H-M   'P 1'
#
loop_
_entity.id
_entity.type
_entity.pdbx_description
1 polymer ?
#
loop_
_entity_poly.entity_id
_entity_poly.type
_entity_poly.pdbx_seq_one_letter_code
_entity_poly.pdbx_strand_id
1 'polypeptide(L)'
;MAGGARSDMAAFPVSDAVVVSSDQLVLRAAVAAYLGRYRGQTRLHTNSDLRIFLRWCDEQKLFPLSAVRTDIERYVRWLQEVRRFQPSTVSRRLSIVGRAIDRAVGDRDDGPILRNMLGGRMDRHAATRRLKHLAATAGIRMPRMHPHMLRHTFVTTMLDAGVSLRDVQIAARHADPRTTMRYDRARKNLDRHANYILAAFMASGT
;
A
#
# COMPACT_ATOMS: atom_id res chain seq x y z
N MET A 1 -41.12 24.37 -57.10
CA MET A 1 -40.00 25.30 -56.81
C MET A 1 -40.09 25.74 -55.36
N ALA A 2 -38.93 25.97 -54.77
CA ALA A 2 -38.62 25.97 -53.34
C ALA A 2 -38.95 27.27 -52.59
N GLY A 3 -38.87 27.18 -51.25
CA GLY A 3 -38.72 28.29 -50.31
C GLY A 3 -39.80 28.26 -49.24
N GLY A 4 -39.56 27.95 -47.96
CA GLY A 4 -38.33 28.03 -47.18
C GLY A 4 -38.73 28.64 -45.82
N ALA A 5 -39.27 27.81 -44.92
CA ALA A 5 -39.61 28.23 -43.57
C ALA A 5 -38.33 28.28 -42.71
N ARG A 6 -38.01 29.48 -42.24
CA ARG A 6 -37.00 29.72 -41.21
C ARG A 6 -37.56 29.23 -39.87
N SER A 7 -37.00 28.13 -39.37
CA SER A 7 -37.21 27.69 -37.99
C SER A 7 -36.06 28.20 -37.13
N ASP A 8 -36.41 28.81 -36.01
CA ASP A 8 -35.52 29.31 -34.97
C ASP A 8 -34.43 28.31 -34.59
N MET A 9 -33.19 28.82 -34.54
CA MET A 9 -32.04 28.11 -33.99
C MET A 9 -32.17 28.01 -32.47
N ALA A 10 -32.75 26.90 -31.99
CA ALA A 10 -32.47 26.41 -30.66
C ALA A 10 -30.98 26.03 -30.59
N ALA A 11 -30.22 26.78 -29.79
CA ALA A 11 -28.83 26.47 -29.46
C ALA A 11 -28.77 25.10 -28.77
N PHE A 12 -28.28 24.09 -29.49
CA PHE A 12 -27.93 22.80 -28.91
C PHE A 12 -26.73 22.99 -27.97
N PRO A 13 -26.78 22.49 -26.72
CA PRO A 13 -25.65 22.62 -25.82
C PRO A 13 -24.47 21.79 -26.36
N VAL A 14 -23.33 22.46 -26.48
CA VAL A 14 -22.07 21.89 -26.93
C VAL A 14 -21.51 20.97 -25.85
N SER A 15 -21.51 19.67 -26.18
CA SER A 15 -20.55 18.62 -25.79
C SER A 15 -20.22 18.43 -24.31
N ASP A 16 -20.69 17.32 -23.76
CA ASP A 16 -20.16 16.61 -22.58
C ASP A 16 -18.65 16.35 -22.71
N ALA A 17 -17.84 17.31 -22.28
CA ALA A 17 -16.46 17.03 -21.90
C ALA A 17 -16.49 16.30 -20.56
N VAL A 18 -16.68 14.98 -20.60
CA VAL A 18 -16.52 14.09 -19.44
C VAL A 18 -15.15 14.38 -18.83
N VAL A 19 -15.13 14.96 -17.63
CA VAL A 19 -13.93 15.14 -16.82
C VAL A 19 -13.40 13.74 -16.49
N VAL A 20 -12.45 13.25 -17.30
CA VAL A 20 -11.78 11.97 -17.05
C VAL A 20 -10.97 12.15 -15.77
N SER A 21 -11.42 11.52 -14.68
CA SER A 21 -10.71 11.52 -13.39
C SER A 21 -9.24 11.09 -13.59
N SER A 22 -8.32 11.71 -12.84
CA SER A 22 -6.88 11.37 -12.86
C SER A 22 -6.64 9.85 -12.73
N ASP A 23 -7.46 9.17 -11.92
CA ASP A 23 -7.38 7.72 -11.73
C ASP A 23 -7.73 6.93 -13.00
N GLN A 24 -8.68 7.42 -13.81
CA GLN A 24 -9.00 6.80 -15.10
C GLN A 24 -7.89 6.99 -16.12
N LEU A 25 -7.19 8.12 -16.10
CA LEU A 25 -6.06 8.37 -17.00
C LEU A 25 -4.87 7.45 -16.65
N VAL A 26 -4.53 7.34 -15.36
CA VAL A 26 -3.49 6.44 -14.86
C VAL A 26 -3.82 4.98 -15.20
N LEU A 27 -5.06 4.56 -14.95
CA LEU A 27 -5.50 3.21 -15.26
C LEU A 27 -5.47 2.90 -16.76
N ARG A 28 -5.90 3.84 -17.62
CA ARG A 28 -5.84 3.69 -19.08
C ARG A 28 -4.40 3.57 -19.58
N ALA A 29 -3.50 4.42 -19.09
CA ALA A 29 -2.08 4.37 -19.45
C ALA A 29 -1.44 3.05 -19.01
N ALA A 30 -1.74 2.58 -17.80
CA ALA A 30 -1.22 1.33 -17.26
C ALA A 30 -1.73 0.10 -18.01
N VAL A 31 -3.03 0.06 -18.35
CA VAL A 31 -3.62 -1.00 -19.18
C VAL A 31 -3.00 -1.00 -20.58
N ALA A 32 -2.83 0.16 -21.19
CA ALA A 32 -2.17 0.27 -22.50
C ALA A 32 -0.72 -0.23 -22.46
N ALA A 33 0.05 0.17 -21.44
CA ALA A 33 1.42 -0.29 -21.24
C ALA A 33 1.51 -1.80 -20.98
N TYR A 34 0.61 -2.36 -20.16
CA TYR A 34 0.55 -3.79 -19.87
C TYR A 34 0.22 -4.61 -21.13
N LEU A 35 -0.74 -4.14 -21.94
CA LEU A 35 -1.11 -4.78 -23.21
C LEU A 35 -0.01 -4.67 -24.28
N GLY A 36 0.80 -3.61 -24.25
CA GLY A 36 1.93 -3.42 -25.17
C GLY A 36 3.00 -4.51 -25.11
N ARG A 37 3.03 -5.31 -24.03
CA ARG A 37 3.96 -6.44 -23.86
C ARG A 37 3.60 -7.67 -24.68
N TYR A 38 2.36 -7.77 -25.15
CA TYR A 38 1.85 -8.94 -25.83
C TYR A 38 1.57 -8.63 -27.30
N ARG A 39 1.67 -9.65 -28.17
CA ARG A 39 1.29 -9.57 -29.59
C ARG A 39 0.29 -10.68 -29.92
N GLY A 40 -0.43 -10.53 -31.04
CA GLY A 40 -1.37 -11.55 -31.54
C GLY A 40 -2.50 -11.90 -30.55
N GLN A 41 -2.88 -13.18 -30.54
CA GLN A 41 -3.98 -13.73 -29.72
C GLN A 41 -3.83 -13.42 -28.22
N THR A 42 -2.62 -13.47 -27.67
CA THR A 42 -2.36 -13.20 -26.24
C THR A 42 -2.74 -11.77 -25.86
N ARG A 43 -2.46 -10.78 -26.72
CA ARG A 43 -2.90 -9.39 -26.50
C ARG A 43 -4.41 -9.26 -26.53
N LEU A 44 -5.08 -9.94 -27.46
CA LEU A 44 -6.53 -9.92 -27.60
C LEU A 44 -7.23 -10.51 -26.37
N HIS A 45 -6.78 -11.69 -25.92
CA HIS A 45 -7.32 -12.33 -24.72
C HIS A 45 -7.10 -11.48 -23.46
N THR A 46 -5.88 -10.98 -23.28
CA THR A 46 -5.54 -10.12 -22.13
C THR A 46 -6.38 -8.83 -22.13
N ASN A 47 -6.57 -8.22 -23.30
CA ASN A 47 -7.43 -7.04 -23.46
C ASN A 47 -8.88 -7.37 -23.09
N SER A 48 -9.41 -8.47 -23.63
CA SER A 48 -10.76 -8.95 -23.31
C SER A 48 -10.95 -9.18 -21.81
N ASP A 49 -9.96 -9.79 -21.15
CA ASP A 49 -10.01 -10.04 -19.71
C ASP A 49 -10.06 -8.74 -18.89
N LEU A 50 -9.22 -7.75 -19.24
CA LEU A 50 -9.22 -6.46 -18.57
C LEU A 50 -10.51 -5.68 -18.83
N ARG A 51 -11.05 -5.73 -20.05
CA ARG A 51 -12.32 -5.07 -20.38
C ARG A 51 -13.50 -5.62 -19.58
N ILE A 52 -13.52 -6.93 -19.32
CA ILE A 52 -14.56 -7.55 -18.49
C ILE A 52 -14.49 -7.03 -17.06
N PHE A 53 -13.29 -6.96 -16.48
CA PHE A 53 -13.11 -6.42 -15.14
C PHE A 53 -13.49 -4.94 -15.04
N LEU A 54 -13.00 -4.11 -15.98
CA LEU A 54 -13.29 -2.67 -15.97
C LEU A 54 -14.78 -2.37 -16.13
N ARG A 55 -15.48 -3.13 -16.99
CA ARG A 55 -16.93 -3.01 -17.12
C ARG A 55 -17.66 -3.41 -15.85
N TRP A 56 -17.24 -4.51 -15.22
CA TRP A 56 -17.83 -4.94 -13.95
C TRP A 56 -17.65 -3.85 -12.88
N CYS A 57 -16.47 -3.25 -12.77
CA CYS A 57 -16.25 -2.14 -11.84
C CYS A 57 -17.18 -0.95 -12.13
N ASP A 58 -17.36 -0.57 -13.40
CA ASP A 58 -18.27 0.50 -13.81
C ASP A 58 -19.73 0.19 -13.42
N GLU A 59 -20.21 -1.03 -13.71
CA GLU A 59 -21.55 -1.50 -13.32
C GLU A 59 -21.75 -1.49 -11.79
N GLN A 60 -20.70 -1.79 -11.02
CA GLN A 60 -20.72 -1.75 -9.56
C GLN A 60 -20.43 -0.36 -8.98
N LYS A 61 -20.25 0.67 -9.82
CA LYS A 61 -19.83 2.04 -9.43
C LYS A 61 -18.58 2.05 -8.56
N LEU A 62 -17.64 1.17 -8.89
CA LEU A 62 -16.39 0.94 -8.17
C LEU A 62 -15.21 1.52 -8.94
N PHE A 63 -14.34 2.27 -8.26
CA PHE A 63 -13.05 2.67 -8.82
C PHE A 63 -12.09 1.47 -8.81
N PRO A 64 -11.56 1.02 -9.97
CA PRO A 64 -10.76 -0.21 -10.05
C PRO A 64 -9.51 -0.21 -9.17
N LEU A 65 -8.87 0.95 -8.96
CA LEU A 65 -7.70 1.10 -8.09
C LEU A 65 -8.05 1.19 -6.61
N SER A 66 -9.33 1.32 -6.27
CA SER A 66 -9.85 1.38 -4.90
C SER A 66 -10.48 0.06 -4.46
N ALA A 67 -10.49 -0.97 -5.31
CA ALA A 67 -11.05 -2.27 -5.03
C ALA A 67 -10.38 -2.90 -3.79
N VAL A 68 -11.18 -3.29 -2.80
CA VAL A 68 -10.69 -4.04 -1.64
C VAL A 68 -10.95 -5.54 -1.82
N ARG A 69 -10.40 -6.37 -0.93
CA ARG A 69 -10.53 -7.84 -0.99
C ARG A 69 -11.97 -8.31 -1.19
N THR A 70 -12.93 -7.69 -0.50
CA THR A 70 -14.36 -8.04 -0.60
C THR A 70 -14.91 -7.78 -2.01
N ASP A 71 -14.45 -6.74 -2.70
CA ASP A 71 -14.86 -6.47 -4.09
C ASP A 71 -14.29 -7.51 -5.05
N ILE A 72 -13.04 -7.92 -4.82
CA ILE A 72 -12.42 -9.00 -5.61
C ILE A 72 -13.18 -10.32 -5.41
N GLU A 73 -13.55 -10.67 -4.19
CA GLU A 73 -14.36 -11.86 -3.90
C GLU A 73 -15.73 -11.80 -4.59
N ARG A 74 -16.36 -10.61 -4.62
CA ARG A 74 -17.61 -10.39 -5.36
C ARG A 74 -17.42 -10.54 -6.87
N TYR A 75 -16.33 -10.01 -7.42
CA TYR A 75 -15.99 -10.17 -8.83
C TYR A 75 -15.77 -11.64 -9.20
N VAL A 76 -15.09 -12.40 -8.34
CA VAL A 76 -14.88 -13.84 -8.51
C VAL A 76 -16.20 -14.60 -8.56
N ARG A 77 -17.10 -14.35 -7.61
CA ARG A 77 -18.43 -14.97 -7.61
C ARG A 77 -19.21 -14.59 -8.87
N TRP A 78 -19.18 -13.32 -9.26
CA TRP A 78 -19.84 -12.87 -10.50
C TRP A 78 -19.30 -13.57 -11.75
N LEU A 79 -17.99 -13.79 -11.85
CA LEU A 79 -17.39 -14.55 -12.96
C LEU A 79 -17.85 -16.02 -12.99
N GLN A 80 -18.12 -16.61 -11.83
CA GLN A 80 -18.54 -18.01 -11.71
C GLN A 80 -20.05 -18.18 -11.90
N GLU A 81 -20.86 -17.33 -11.27
CA GLU A 81 -22.31 -17.50 -11.21
C GLU A 81 -23.02 -16.86 -12.41
N VAL A 82 -22.60 -15.65 -12.79
CA VAL A 82 -23.23 -14.88 -13.87
C VAL A 82 -22.57 -15.19 -15.21
N ARG A 83 -21.23 -15.14 -15.25
CA ARG A 83 -20.49 -15.42 -16.50
C ARG A 83 -20.25 -16.91 -16.74
N ARG A 84 -20.51 -17.77 -15.74
CA ARG A 84 -20.38 -19.24 -15.82
C ARG A 84 -19.00 -19.70 -16.28
N PHE A 85 -17.95 -18.97 -15.90
CA PHE A 85 -16.59 -19.37 -16.23
C PHE A 85 -16.10 -20.49 -15.30
N GLN A 86 -15.33 -21.41 -15.89
CA GLN A 86 -14.65 -22.46 -15.15
C GLN A 86 -13.61 -21.88 -14.17
N PRO A 87 -13.37 -22.51 -13.00
CA PRO A 87 -12.43 -22.00 -11.98
C PRO A 87 -11.03 -21.68 -12.53
N SER A 88 -10.52 -22.49 -13.45
CA SER A 88 -9.23 -22.27 -14.13
C SER A 88 -9.21 -20.97 -14.95
N THR A 89 -10.32 -20.66 -15.63
CA THR A 89 -10.47 -19.42 -16.39
C THR A 89 -10.57 -18.21 -15.47
N VAL A 90 -11.26 -18.35 -14.35
CA VAL A 90 -11.36 -17.29 -13.33
C VAL A 90 -9.99 -16.98 -12.74
N SER A 91 -9.22 -18.00 -12.32
CA SER A 91 -7.87 -17.83 -11.78
C SER A 91 -6.92 -17.11 -12.76
N ARG A 92 -6.96 -17.50 -14.04
CA ARG A 92 -6.19 -16.84 -15.11
C ARG A 92 -6.56 -15.37 -15.26
N ARG A 93 -7.86 -15.06 -15.28
CA ARG A 93 -8.38 -13.67 -15.38
C ARG A 93 -7.95 -12.83 -14.19
N LEU A 94 -8.05 -13.35 -12.97
CA LEU A 94 -7.60 -12.66 -11.76
C LEU A 94 -6.10 -12.34 -11.81
N SER A 95 -5.29 -13.27 -12.28
CA SER A 95 -3.84 -13.07 -12.43
C SER A 95 -3.51 -11.95 -13.43
N ILE A 96 -4.28 -11.82 -14.50
CA ILE A 96 -4.13 -10.74 -15.49
C ILE A 96 -4.55 -9.40 -14.89
N VAL A 97 -5.71 -9.36 -14.23
CA VAL A 97 -6.23 -8.15 -13.58
C VAL A 97 -5.27 -7.68 -12.48
N GLY A 98 -4.84 -8.57 -11.59
CA GLY A 98 -3.89 -8.25 -10.52
C GLY A 98 -2.59 -7.66 -11.06
N ARG A 99 -1.98 -8.30 -12.07
CA ARG A 99 -0.74 -7.77 -12.69
C ARG A 99 -0.94 -6.41 -13.36
N ALA A 100 -2.10 -6.16 -13.96
CA ALA A 100 -2.39 -4.85 -14.55
C ALA A 100 -2.64 -3.78 -13.50
N ILE A 101 -3.30 -4.12 -12.38
CA ILE A 101 -3.53 -3.22 -11.24
C ILE A 101 -2.20 -2.93 -10.54
N ASP A 102 -1.38 -3.93 -10.23
CA ASP A 102 -0.05 -3.74 -9.64
C ASP A 102 0.80 -2.80 -10.49
N ARG A 103 0.76 -2.97 -11.81
CA ARG A 103 1.43 -2.10 -12.78
C ARG A 103 0.90 -0.67 -12.75
N ALA A 104 -0.41 -0.50 -12.58
CA ALA A 104 -1.08 0.79 -12.49
C ALA A 104 -0.82 1.51 -11.16
N VAL A 105 -0.69 0.75 -10.07
CA VAL A 105 -0.27 1.23 -8.75
C VAL A 105 1.22 1.60 -8.75
N GLY A 106 2.01 0.98 -9.64
CA GLY A 106 3.24 1.54 -10.19
C GLY A 106 4.46 0.62 -10.06
N ASP A 107 4.93 0.07 -11.18
CA ASP A 107 6.34 -0.37 -11.28
C ASP A 107 7.22 0.87 -11.20
N ARG A 108 7.74 1.14 -10.01
CA ARG A 108 8.89 2.01 -9.82
C ARG A 108 10.08 1.15 -9.46
N ASP A 109 10.97 0.99 -10.42
CA ASP A 109 12.33 0.48 -10.22
C ASP A 109 13.31 1.61 -9.84
N ASP A 110 12.89 2.87 -9.92
CA ASP A 110 13.72 4.03 -9.64
C ASP A 110 13.14 5.02 -8.60
N GLY A 111 14.03 5.88 -8.09
CA GLY A 111 13.71 7.03 -7.25
C GLY A 111 13.42 6.71 -5.76
N PRO A 112 12.96 7.71 -4.97
CA PRO A 112 12.81 7.55 -3.53
C PRO A 112 11.67 6.58 -3.16
N ILE A 113 11.95 5.66 -2.22
CA ILE A 113 10.95 4.76 -1.60
C ILE A 113 9.92 5.58 -0.81
N LEU A 114 10.38 6.56 -0.01
CA LEU A 114 9.52 7.45 0.76
C LEU A 114 9.32 8.77 0.02
N ARG A 115 8.06 9.09 -0.31
CA ARG A 115 7.67 10.31 -0.99
C ARG A 115 6.90 11.28 -0.09
N ASN A 116 7.00 12.57 -0.38
CA ASN A 116 6.15 13.60 0.21
C ASN A 116 4.79 13.67 -0.51
N MET A 117 3.87 14.52 -0.03
CA MET A 117 2.54 14.69 -0.63
C MET A 117 2.56 15.32 -2.03
N LEU A 118 3.70 15.88 -2.45
CA LEU A 118 3.92 16.45 -3.78
C LEU A 118 4.62 15.46 -4.74
N GLY A 119 4.82 14.20 -4.32
CA GLY A 119 5.45 13.15 -5.12
C GLY A 119 6.98 13.16 -5.13
N GLY A 120 7.64 14.16 -4.54
CA GLY A 120 9.11 14.24 -4.40
C GLY A 120 9.65 13.40 -3.24
N ARG A 121 10.99 13.32 -3.09
CA ARG A 121 11.64 12.63 -1.94
C ARG A 121 11.15 13.21 -0.61
N MET A 122 10.82 12.34 0.33
CA MET A 122 10.44 12.76 1.68
C MET A 122 11.66 13.35 2.40
N ASP A 123 11.56 14.63 2.77
CA ASP A 123 12.52 15.28 3.65
C ASP A 123 12.17 15.06 5.15
N ARG A 124 13.10 15.46 6.04
CA ARG A 124 12.93 15.31 7.50
C ARG A 124 11.71 16.05 8.07
N HIS A 125 11.35 17.20 7.48
CA HIS A 125 10.23 18.01 7.93
C HIS A 125 8.91 17.37 7.49
N ALA A 126 8.84 16.85 6.27
CA ALA A 126 7.72 16.08 5.76
C ALA A 126 7.47 14.81 6.60
N ALA A 127 8.53 14.06 6.95
CA ALA A 127 8.42 12.92 7.85
C ALA A 127 7.85 13.31 9.22
N THR A 128 8.34 14.41 9.80
CA THR A 128 7.87 14.92 11.08
C THR A 128 6.41 15.37 11.02
N ARG A 129 6.00 16.09 9.98
CA ARG A 129 4.60 16.49 9.77
C ARG A 129 3.69 15.28 9.64
N ARG A 130 4.10 14.27 8.87
CA ARG A 130 3.32 13.05 8.68
C ARG A 130 3.17 12.26 9.98
N LEU A 131 4.22 12.16 10.78
CA LEU A 131 4.15 11.53 12.10
C LEU A 131 3.20 12.27 13.05
N LYS A 132 3.26 13.61 13.08
CA LYS A 132 2.34 14.43 13.89
C LYS A 132 0.89 14.24 13.47
N HIS A 133 0.63 14.18 12.17
CA HIS A 133 -0.71 13.91 11.65
C HIS A 133 -1.21 12.54 12.09
N LEU A 134 -0.41 11.47 11.90
CA LEU A 134 -0.77 10.12 12.33
C LEU A 134 -1.07 10.04 13.83
N ALA A 135 -0.26 10.69 14.65
CA ALA A 135 -0.49 10.75 16.08
C ALA A 135 -1.80 11.47 16.44
N ALA A 136 -2.10 12.58 15.76
CA ALA A 136 -3.36 13.30 15.95
C ALA A 136 -4.57 12.43 15.57
N THR A 137 -4.51 11.73 14.43
CA THR A 137 -5.56 10.78 14.00
C THR A 137 -5.73 9.63 15.00
N ALA A 138 -4.64 9.17 15.61
CA ALA A 138 -4.65 8.12 16.63
C ALA A 138 -5.02 8.63 18.03
N GLY A 139 -5.30 9.93 18.22
CA GLY A 139 -5.58 10.53 19.52
C GLY A 139 -4.38 10.61 20.48
N ILE A 140 -3.15 10.41 19.98
CA ILE A 140 -1.93 10.41 20.79
C ILE A 140 -1.41 11.84 20.94
N ARG A 141 -1.47 12.37 22.17
CA ARG A 141 -0.91 13.68 22.52
C ARG A 141 0.44 13.51 23.19
N MET A 142 1.52 13.83 22.47
CA MET A 142 2.87 13.86 23.02
C MET A 142 3.60 15.16 22.66
N PRO A 143 4.23 15.83 23.63
CA PRO A 143 5.08 16.98 23.35
C PRO A 143 6.32 16.55 22.54
N ARG A 144 6.73 17.36 21.57
CA ARG A 144 7.97 17.20 20.77
C ARG A 144 8.06 15.91 19.92
N MET A 145 6.92 15.43 19.40
CA MET A 145 6.86 14.33 18.42
C MET A 145 7.83 14.51 17.24
N HIS A 146 8.77 13.59 17.08
CA HIS A 146 9.67 13.51 15.92
C HIS A 146 10.07 12.06 15.59
N PRO A 147 10.50 11.74 14.35
CA PRO A 147 10.79 10.36 13.92
C PRO A 147 11.75 9.57 14.81
N HIS A 148 12.75 10.23 15.41
CA HIS A 148 13.71 9.54 16.28
C HIS A 148 13.09 8.93 17.55
N MET A 149 11.90 9.41 17.98
CA MET A 149 11.17 8.81 19.11
C MET A 149 10.66 7.40 18.82
N LEU A 150 10.30 7.12 17.56
CA LEU A 150 9.89 5.77 17.16
C LEU A 150 11.05 4.79 17.35
N ARG A 151 12.28 5.23 17.05
CA ARG A 151 13.48 4.44 17.29
C ARG A 151 13.75 4.24 18.77
N HIS A 152 13.57 5.26 19.61
CA HIS A 152 13.66 5.08 21.07
C HIS A 152 12.66 4.05 21.57
N THR A 153 11.42 4.13 21.09
CA THR A 153 10.34 3.19 21.44
C THR A 153 10.73 1.78 21.02
N PHE A 154 11.15 1.58 19.78
CA PHE A 154 11.63 0.30 19.26
C PHE A 154 12.73 -0.33 20.14
N VAL A 155 13.79 0.43 20.44
CA VAL A 155 14.92 -0.07 21.25
C VAL A 155 14.45 -0.44 22.66
N THR A 156 13.65 0.42 23.27
CA THR A 156 13.12 0.20 24.62
C THR A 156 12.23 -1.04 24.66
N THR A 157 11.26 -1.16 23.74
CA THR A 157 10.31 -2.27 23.71
C THR A 157 11.00 -3.61 23.46
N MET A 158 12.05 -3.65 22.63
CA MET A 158 12.81 -4.90 22.42
C MET A 158 13.58 -5.33 23.66
N LEU A 159 14.19 -4.40 24.39
CA LEU A 159 14.87 -4.71 25.65
C LEU A 159 13.88 -5.14 26.74
N ASP A 160 12.74 -4.46 26.84
CA ASP A 160 11.66 -4.82 27.77
C ASP A 160 11.10 -6.23 27.45
N ALA A 161 11.04 -6.61 26.17
CA ALA A 161 10.69 -7.96 25.72
C ALA A 161 11.78 -9.01 25.98
N GLY A 162 12.93 -8.62 26.53
CA GLY A 162 14.03 -9.54 26.88
C GLY A 162 14.96 -9.90 25.73
N VAL A 163 14.90 -9.21 24.59
CA VAL A 163 15.87 -9.38 23.50
C VAL A 163 17.26 -8.96 23.98
N SER A 164 18.30 -9.69 23.58
CA SER A 164 19.66 -9.41 24.03
C SER A 164 20.11 -8.00 23.63
N LEU A 165 20.89 -7.34 24.50
CA LEU A 165 21.42 -6.00 24.25
C LEU A 165 22.18 -5.94 22.91
N ARG A 166 22.90 -7.00 22.56
CA ARG A 166 23.68 -7.10 21.32
C ARG A 166 22.77 -7.13 20.08
N ASP A 167 21.70 -7.91 20.10
CA ASP A 167 20.77 -8.01 18.98
C ASP A 167 20.01 -6.69 18.77
N VAL A 168 19.57 -6.06 19.88
CA VAL A 168 18.95 -4.73 19.81
C VAL A 168 19.94 -3.68 19.29
N GLN A 169 21.22 -3.75 19.68
CA GLN A 169 22.26 -2.85 19.16
C GLN A 169 22.45 -3.02 17.64
N ILE A 170 22.49 -4.25 17.15
CA ILE A 170 22.62 -4.56 15.72
C ILE A 170 21.40 -4.06 14.95
N ALA A 171 20.19 -4.38 15.42
CA ALA A 171 18.94 -3.95 14.81
C ALA A 171 18.82 -2.42 14.78
N ALA A 172 19.23 -1.77 15.86
CA ALA A 172 19.33 -0.34 15.94
C ALA A 172 20.54 0.22 15.18
N ARG A 173 21.52 -0.56 14.70
CA ARG A 173 22.75 -0.02 14.09
C ARG A 173 23.48 1.01 14.97
N HIS A 174 23.58 0.75 16.27
CA HIS A 174 24.36 1.60 17.17
C HIS A 174 25.82 1.18 17.18
N ALA A 175 26.73 2.11 16.88
CA ALA A 175 28.17 1.84 16.88
C ALA A 175 28.71 1.58 18.30
N ASP A 176 28.29 2.38 19.27
CA ASP A 176 28.67 2.24 20.67
C ASP A 176 27.55 1.52 21.47
N PRO A 177 27.82 0.37 22.12
CA PRO A 177 26.88 -0.30 23.02
C PRO A 177 26.32 0.61 24.11
N ARG A 178 27.07 1.63 24.55
CA ARG A 178 26.61 2.62 25.54
C ARG A 178 25.37 3.37 25.08
N THR A 179 25.19 3.53 23.77
CA THR A 179 24.00 4.17 23.19
C THR A 179 22.76 3.32 23.43
N THR A 180 22.83 2.00 23.24
CA THR A 180 21.72 1.06 23.48
C THR A 180 21.48 0.85 24.97
N MET A 181 22.56 0.78 25.76
CA MET A 181 22.51 0.60 27.20
C MET A 181 21.71 1.69 27.94
N ARG A 182 21.60 2.91 27.38
CA ARG A 182 20.76 3.97 27.97
C ARG A 182 19.27 3.62 28.04
N TYR A 183 18.80 2.69 27.22
CA TYR A 183 17.40 2.24 27.18
C TYR A 183 17.15 1.00 28.03
N ASP A 184 18.20 0.34 28.51
CA ASP A 184 18.09 -0.85 29.34
C ASP A 184 17.62 -0.45 30.76
N ARG A 185 16.30 -0.51 30.95
CA ARG A 185 15.67 -0.29 32.25
C ARG A 185 15.75 -1.51 33.16
N ALA A 186 16.04 -2.69 32.61
CA ALA A 186 16.21 -3.93 33.35
C ALA A 186 17.54 -3.98 34.13
N ARG A 187 18.45 -3.01 33.94
CA ARG A 187 19.65 -2.82 34.76
C ARG A 187 19.43 -2.79 36.28
N LYS A 188 18.21 -2.46 36.73
CA LYS A 188 17.84 -2.45 38.14
C LYS A 188 16.98 -3.65 38.55
N ASN A 189 16.73 -4.59 37.62
CA ASN A 189 15.92 -5.77 37.89
C ASN A 189 16.80 -6.87 38.50
N LEU A 190 16.56 -7.15 39.79
CA LEU A 190 17.30 -8.15 40.56
C LEU A 190 16.98 -9.59 40.12
N ASP A 191 15.81 -9.85 39.52
CA ASP A 191 15.36 -11.20 39.17
C ASP A 191 16.20 -11.85 38.07
N ARG A 192 16.92 -11.03 37.29
CA ARG A 192 17.86 -11.47 36.25
C ARG A 192 19.32 -11.22 36.62
N HIS A 193 19.60 -10.95 37.91
CA HIS A 193 20.97 -10.72 38.34
C HIS A 193 21.80 -11.99 38.13
N ALA A 194 23.02 -11.83 37.62
CA ALA A 194 23.90 -12.94 37.26
C ALA A 194 24.08 -13.93 38.42
N ASN A 195 24.09 -13.43 39.66
CA ASN A 195 24.18 -14.27 40.87
C ASN A 195 23.01 -15.26 41.01
N TYR A 196 21.76 -14.87 40.70
CA TYR A 196 20.61 -15.78 40.80
C TYR A 196 20.60 -16.82 39.69
N ILE A 197 21.00 -16.42 38.47
CA ILE A 197 21.13 -17.35 37.34
C ILE A 197 22.23 -18.38 37.61
N LEU A 198 23.38 -17.94 38.14
CA LEU A 198 24.47 -18.82 38.55
C LEU A 198 24.04 -19.77 39.67
N ALA A 199 23.36 -19.26 40.70
CA ALA A 199 22.86 -20.07 41.80
C ALA A 199 21.87 -21.14 41.33
N ALA A 200 20.93 -20.79 40.45
CA ALA A 200 19.99 -21.73 39.85
C ALA A 200 20.70 -22.78 38.98
N PHE A 201 21.67 -22.37 38.17
CA PHE A 201 22.48 -23.29 37.36
C PHE A 201 23.27 -24.28 38.23
N MET A 202 23.96 -23.78 39.27
CA MET A 202 24.70 -24.60 40.22
C MET A 202 23.79 -25.57 40.99
N ALA A 203 22.59 -25.13 41.38
CA ALA A 203 21.61 -25.98 42.07
C ALA A 203 20.96 -27.03 41.17
N SER A 204 20.91 -26.81 39.85
CA SER A 204 20.41 -27.78 38.87
C SER A 204 21.44 -28.83 38.41
N GLY A 205 22.70 -28.68 38.84
CA GLY A 205 23.83 -29.52 38.43
C GLY A 205 24.28 -30.57 39.45
N THR A 206 23.50 -30.78 40.52
CA THR A 206 23.68 -31.85 41.53
C THR A 206 22.49 -32.80 41.49
#